data_AF-A4Q8I3-F1
#
_entry.id   AF-A4Q8I3-F1
#
_cell.length_a   1.000
_cell.length_b   1.000
_cell.length_c   1.000
_cell.angle_alpha   90.00
_cell.angle_beta   90.00
_cell.angle_gamma   90.00
#
_symmetry.space_group_name_H-M   'P 1'
#
loop_
_entity.id
_entity.type
_entity.pdbx_description
1 polymer ?
#
loop_
_entity_poly.entity_id
_entity_poly.type
_entity_poly.pdbx_seq_one_letter_code
_entity_poly.pdbx_strand_id
1 'polypeptide(L)'
;MENQKQILTRHEFMLSPDHQERLDAMVKDHPTINTRVGMIRALLDSKPIEQTTVVRLDQEHVNQIARLGNLLNQYARLAYTYASTGEPIAATVLHEKIDRANRLLSEILKEVRGDAA
;
A
#
# COMPACT_ATOMS: atom_id res chain seq x y z
N MET A 1 10.40 22.44 12.99
CA MET A 1 10.48 21.56 11.80
C MET A 1 9.24 21.86 10.97
N GLU A 2 9.41 22.46 9.80
CA GLU A 2 8.30 22.89 8.94
C GLU A 2 7.51 21.69 8.44
N ASN A 3 6.22 21.68 8.76
CA ASN A 3 5.27 20.69 8.29
C ASN A 3 4.96 21.01 6.82
N GLN A 4 5.78 20.50 5.89
CA GLN A 4 5.52 20.67 4.46
C GLN A 4 4.20 19.99 4.13
N LYS A 5 3.13 20.79 3.98
CA LYS A 5 1.85 20.35 3.46
C LYS A 5 2.08 19.70 2.10
N GLN A 6 1.94 18.37 2.02
CA GLN A 6 1.87 17.67 0.74
C GLN A 6 0.56 18.07 0.06
N ILE A 7 0.61 19.09 -0.79
CA ILE A 7 -0.51 19.51 -1.62
C ILE A 7 -0.49 18.66 -2.90
N LEU A 8 -1.55 17.90 -3.13
CA LEU A 8 -1.74 17.17 -4.39
C LEU A 8 -2.04 18.16 -5.52
N THR A 9 -1.09 18.36 -6.42
CA THR A 9 -1.27 19.13 -7.66
C THR A 9 -1.54 18.20 -8.84
N ARG A 10 -2.45 18.62 -9.73
CA ARG A 10 -2.73 17.92 -10.99
C ARG A 10 -1.90 18.54 -12.10
N HIS A 11 -1.16 17.69 -12.81
CA HIS A 11 -0.40 18.06 -14.01
C HIS A 11 -0.89 17.19 -15.18
N GLU A 12 -1.06 17.79 -16.35
CA GLU A 12 -1.50 17.09 -17.56
C GLU A 12 -0.34 16.98 -18.53
N PHE A 13 -0.17 15.78 -19.10
CA PHE A 13 0.88 15.48 -20.07
C PHE A 13 0.24 14.93 -21.33
N MET A 14 0.58 15.51 -22.48
CA MET A 14 0.21 14.98 -23.78
C MET A 14 1.31 14.02 -24.25
N LEU A 15 0.98 12.73 -24.34
CA LEU A 15 1.90 11.70 -24.82
C LEU A 15 1.43 11.17 -26.18
N SER A 16 2.38 10.98 -27.10
CA SER A 16 2.10 10.25 -28.35
C SER A 16 1.70 8.79 -28.03
N PRO A 17 0.98 8.10 -28.94
CA PRO A 17 0.57 6.72 -28.73
C PRO A 17 1.73 5.78 -28.35
N ASP A 18 2.86 5.88 -29.04
CA ASP A 18 4.06 5.07 -28.76
C ASP A 18 4.61 5.29 -27.35
N HIS A 19 4.57 6.54 -26.86
CA HIS A 19 5.02 6.86 -25.50
C HIS A 19 4.03 6.38 -24.44
N GLN A 20 2.74 6.32 -24.75
CA GLN A 20 1.75 5.72 -23.87
C GLN A 20 1.94 4.21 -23.76
N GLU A 21 2.19 3.53 -24.88
CA GLU A 21 2.45 2.08 -24.90
C GLU A 21 3.73 1.73 -24.13
N ARG A 22 4.81 2.50 -24.33
CA ARG A 22 6.04 2.34 -23.54
C ARG A 22 5.81 2.53 -22.05
N LEU A 23 5.03 3.56 -21.67
CA LEU A 23 4.69 3.81 -20.27
C LEU A 23 3.88 2.64 -19.69
N ASP A 24 2.95 2.08 -20.46
CA ASP A 24 2.17 0.90 -20.05
C ASP A 24 3.04 -0.34 -19.87
N ALA A 25 3.97 -0.59 -20.79
CA ALA A 25 4.94 -1.68 -20.65
C ALA A 25 5.78 -1.51 -19.39
N MET A 26 6.28 -0.30 -19.12
CA MET A 26 7.04 -0.02 -17.92
C MET A 26 6.22 -0.24 -16.64
N VAL A 27 4.96 0.20 -16.60
CA VAL A 27 4.09 -0.03 -15.45
C VAL A 27 3.79 -1.51 -15.24
N LYS A 28 3.61 -2.26 -16.33
CA LYS A 28 3.37 -3.71 -16.29
C LYS A 28 4.58 -4.48 -15.78
N ASP A 29 5.77 -4.08 -16.22
CA ASP A 29 7.01 -4.79 -15.94
C ASP A 29 7.67 -4.33 -14.62
N HIS A 30 7.21 -3.22 -14.03
CA HIS A 30 7.80 -2.71 -12.79
C HIS A 30 7.33 -3.52 -11.58
N PRO A 31 8.26 -3.96 -10.70
CA PRO A 31 7.95 -4.84 -9.57
C PRO A 31 7.01 -4.29 -8.49
N THR A 32 6.79 -2.97 -8.44
CA THR A 32 6.20 -2.27 -7.28
C THR A 32 5.41 -1.03 -7.68
N ILE A 33 5.80 -0.36 -8.77
CA ILE A 33 5.08 0.80 -9.32
C ILE A 33 4.04 0.30 -10.32
N ASN A 34 2.81 0.18 -9.85
CA ASN A 34 1.68 -0.36 -10.63
C ASN A 34 0.77 0.71 -11.24
N THR A 35 1.20 1.98 -11.25
CA THR A 35 0.42 3.08 -11.83
C THR A 35 1.27 3.96 -12.75
N ARG A 36 0.66 4.48 -13.83
CA ARG A 36 1.28 5.46 -14.73
C ARG A 36 1.80 6.68 -13.99
N VAL A 37 1.03 7.20 -13.02
CA VAL A 37 1.43 8.36 -12.21
C VAL A 37 2.66 8.06 -11.36
N GLY A 38 2.72 6.88 -10.73
CA GLY A 38 3.90 6.46 -9.96
C GLY A 38 5.14 6.34 -10.84
N MET A 39 4.98 5.80 -12.05
CA MET A 39 6.09 5.66 -13.01
C MET A 39 6.59 7.02 -13.51
N ILE A 40 5.67 7.92 -13.86
CA ILE A 40 6.01 9.30 -14.27
C ILE A 40 6.75 10.02 -13.14
N ARG A 41 6.31 9.87 -11.89
CA ARG A 41 7.00 10.47 -10.74
C ARG A 41 8.41 9.91 -10.57
N ALA A 42 8.57 8.59 -10.65
CA ALA A 42 9.89 7.96 -10.57
C ALA A 42 10.84 8.45 -11.67
N LEU A 43 10.33 8.63 -12.89
CA LEU A 43 11.07 9.17 -14.02
C LEU A 43 11.44 10.65 -13.86
N LEU A 44 10.50 11.48 -13.38
CA LEU A 44 10.73 12.91 -13.16
C LEU A 44 11.72 13.18 -12.02
N ASP A 45 11.63 12.40 -10.94
CA ASP A 45 12.50 12.55 -9.77
C ASP A 45 13.95 12.08 -10.04
N SER A 46 14.25 11.58 -11.26
CA SER A 46 15.57 11.08 -11.67
C SER A 46 16.17 10.04 -10.71
N LYS A 47 15.32 9.40 -9.90
CA LYS A 47 15.78 8.32 -9.04
C LYS A 47 16.08 7.15 -9.96
N PRO A 48 17.29 6.55 -9.89
CA PRO A 48 17.53 5.30 -10.58
C PRO A 48 16.40 4.36 -10.20
N ILE A 49 15.70 3.84 -11.21
CA ILE A 49 14.73 2.77 -11.01
C ILE A 49 15.57 1.57 -10.59
N GLU A 50 15.80 1.46 -9.28
CA GLU A 50 16.47 0.29 -8.72
C GLU A 50 15.59 -0.89 -9.08
N GLN A 51 16.08 -1.73 -10.00
CA GLN A 51 15.51 -3.03 -10.27
C GLN A 51 15.71 -3.88 -9.02
N THR A 52 14.86 -3.67 -8.02
CA THR A 52 14.81 -4.55 -6.86
C THR A 52 14.43 -5.92 -7.42
N THR A 53 15.35 -6.88 -7.34
CA THR A 53 15.07 -8.25 -7.75
C THR A 53 13.93 -8.76 -6.87
N VAL A 54 12.70 -8.69 -7.39
CA VAL A 54 11.56 -9.28 -6.70
C VAL A 54 11.73 -10.77 -6.82
N VAL A 55 12.20 -11.37 -5.74
CA VAL A 55 11.98 -12.80 -5.53
C VAL A 55 10.47 -12.98 -5.60
N ARG A 56 10.00 -13.69 -6.63
CA ARG A 56 8.60 -14.10 -6.72
C ARG A 56 8.29 -14.87 -5.44
N LEU A 57 7.64 -14.21 -4.49
CA LEU A 57 7.04 -14.89 -3.35
C LEU A 57 6.10 -15.94 -3.95
N ASP A 58 6.16 -17.15 -3.38
CA ASP A 58 5.19 -18.18 -3.73
C ASP A 58 3.78 -17.58 -3.71
N GLN A 59 3.02 -17.81 -4.77
CA GLN A 59 1.68 -17.26 -4.95
C GLN A 59 0.79 -17.63 -3.76
N GLU A 60 1.04 -18.78 -3.13
CA GLU A 60 0.38 -19.18 -1.89
C GLU A 60 0.62 -18.20 -0.75
N HIS A 61 1.86 -17.77 -0.51
CA HIS A 61 2.19 -16.80 0.53
C HIS A 61 1.55 -15.43 0.28
N VAL A 62 1.56 -14.96 -0.98
CA VAL A 62 0.89 -13.69 -1.35
C VAL A 62 -0.61 -13.77 -1.05
N ASN A 63 -1.24 -14.91 -1.39
CA ASN A 63 -2.65 -15.13 -1.14
C ASN A 63 -2.97 -15.22 0.37
N GLN A 64 -2.09 -15.80 1.18
CA GLN A 64 -2.25 -15.87 2.63
C GLN A 64 -2.23 -14.46 3.26
N ILE A 65 -1.29 -13.59 2.83
CA ILE A 65 -1.23 -12.20 3.29
C ILE A 65 -2.51 -11.44 2.91
N ALA A 66 -2.98 -11.61 1.67
CA ALA A 66 -4.22 -10.99 1.22
C ALA A 66 -5.44 -11.44 2.05
N ARG A 67 -5.51 -12.73 2.43
CA ARG A 67 -6.57 -13.27 3.30
C ARG A 67 -6.54 -12.65 4.70
N LEU A 68 -5.35 -12.44 5.27
CA LEU A 68 -5.20 -11.78 6.57
C LEU A 68 -5.72 -10.34 6.53
N GLY A 69 -5.36 -9.57 5.50
CA GLY A 69 -5.88 -8.20 5.32
C GLY A 69 -7.40 -8.16 5.17
N ASN A 70 -7.97 -9.11 4.41
CA ASN A 70 -9.42 -9.22 4.26
C ASN A 70 -10.13 -9.54 5.58
N LEU A 71 -9.54 -10.41 6.41
CA LEU A 71 -10.09 -10.76 7.71
C LEU A 71 -10.07 -9.56 8.67
N LEU A 72 -8.98 -8.79 8.70
CA LEU A 72 -8.89 -7.56 9.50
C LEU A 72 -9.97 -6.55 9.08
N ASN A 73 -10.20 -6.38 7.77
CA ASN A 73 -11.27 -5.53 7.25
C ASN A 73 -12.67 -6.02 7.64
N GLN A 74 -12.90 -7.34 7.73
CA GLN A 74 -14.16 -7.89 8.21
C GLN A 74 -14.38 -7.58 9.70
N TYR A 75 -13.36 -7.72 10.54
CA TYR A 75 -13.45 -7.36 11.95
C TYR A 75 -13.66 -5.86 12.15
N ALA A 76 -13.04 -5.00 11.34
CA ALA A 76 -13.28 -3.55 11.41
C ALA A 76 -14.74 -3.22 11.11
N ARG A 77 -15.32 -3.84 10.07
CA ARG A 77 -16.76 -3.69 9.77
C ARG A 77 -17.64 -4.19 10.91
N LEU A 78 -17.30 -5.31 11.54
CA LEU A 78 -18.03 -5.83 12.69
C LEU A 78 -17.97 -4.87 13.89
N ALA A 79 -16.82 -4.24 14.15
CA ALA A 79 -16.68 -3.24 15.19
C ALA A 79 -17.59 -2.02 14.95
N TYR A 80 -17.69 -1.55 13.69
CA TYR A 80 -18.64 -0.52 13.30
C TYR A 80 -20.09 -0.95 13.52
N THR A 81 -20.43 -2.20 13.18
CA THR A 81 -21.76 -2.76 13.46
C THR A 81 -22.06 -2.71 14.96
N TYR A 82 -21.17 -3.21 15.81
CA TYR A 82 -21.36 -3.15 17.28
C TYR A 82 -21.54 -1.73 17.81
N ALA A 83 -20.79 -0.76 17.27
CA ALA A 83 -20.97 0.65 17.62
C ALA A 83 -22.36 1.16 17.22
N SER A 84 -22.86 0.75 16.05
CA SER A 84 -24.19 1.13 15.55
C SER A 84 -25.36 0.43 16.24
N THR A 85 -25.16 -0.79 16.77
CA THR A 85 -26.21 -1.59 17.43
C THR A 85 -26.29 -1.35 18.94
N GLY A 86 -25.54 -0.38 19.47
CA GLY A 86 -25.57 -0.02 20.89
C GLY A 86 -24.67 -0.87 21.79
N GLU A 87 -23.66 -1.53 21.23
CA GLU A 87 -22.63 -2.29 21.95
C GLU A 87 -21.25 -1.62 21.89
N PRO A 88 -21.08 -0.39 22.43
CA PRO A 88 -19.87 0.41 22.28
C PRO A 88 -18.64 -0.23 22.94
N ILE A 89 -18.83 -1.01 24.01
CA ILE A 89 -17.73 -1.72 24.70
C ILE A 89 -17.17 -2.82 23.79
N ALA A 90 -18.02 -3.62 23.17
CA ALA A 90 -17.62 -4.68 22.24
C ALA A 90 -16.91 -4.09 21.00
N ALA A 91 -17.44 -2.99 20.46
CA ALA A 91 -16.81 -2.26 19.37
C ALA A 91 -15.40 -1.77 19.72
N THR A 92 -15.23 -1.18 20.91
CA THR A 92 -13.94 -0.66 21.38
C THR A 92 -12.92 -1.78 21.57
N VAL A 93 -13.30 -2.87 22.24
CA VAL A 93 -12.41 -4.03 22.46
C VAL A 93 -11.99 -4.66 21.12
N LEU A 94 -12.91 -4.76 20.16
CA LEU A 94 -12.59 -5.30 18.84
C LEU A 94 -11.66 -4.36 18.05
N HIS A 95 -11.89 -3.06 18.13
CA HIS A 95 -11.05 -2.04 17.51
C HIS A 95 -9.62 -2.08 18.05
N GLU A 96 -9.44 -2.13 19.37
CA GLU A 96 -8.11 -2.23 20.01
C GLU A 96 -7.34 -3.48 19.56
N LYS A 97 -8.03 -4.61 19.37
CA LYS A 97 -7.41 -5.85 18.87
C LYS A 97 -6.95 -5.70 17.42
N ILE A 98 -7.74 -5.04 16.57
CA ILE A 98 -7.38 -4.75 15.18
C ILE A 98 -6.16 -3.82 15.14
N ASP A 99 -6.14 -2.77 15.95
CA ASP A 99 -5.02 -1.83 16.03
C ASP A 99 -3.72 -2.49 16.51
N ARG A 100 -3.82 -3.43 17.46
CA ARG A 100 -2.67 -4.22 17.89
C ARG A 100 -2.14 -5.10 16.76
N ALA A 101 -3.03 -5.76 16.01
CA ALA A 101 -2.64 -6.57 14.85
C ALA A 101 -1.97 -5.72 13.75
N ASN A 102 -2.52 -4.54 13.45
CA ASN A 102 -1.95 -3.60 12.48
C ASN A 102 -0.55 -3.11 12.88
N ARG A 103 -0.33 -2.83 14.17
CA ARG A 103 0.99 -2.46 14.69
C ARG A 103 2.02 -3.57 14.53
N LEU A 104 1.67 -4.80 14.93
CA LEU A 104 2.53 -5.97 14.77
C LEU A 104 2.89 -6.22 13.30
N LEU A 105 1.91 -6.14 12.39
CA LEU A 105 2.16 -6.26 10.95
C LEU A 105 3.07 -5.16 10.43
N SER A 106 2.91 -3.93 10.92
CA SER A 106 3.75 -2.79 10.53
C SER A 106 5.19 -2.93 11.03
N GLU A 107 5.40 -3.48 12.22
CA GLU A 107 6.72 -3.78 12.78
C GLU A 107 7.43 -4.85 11.96
N ILE A 108 6.74 -5.97 11.67
CA ILE A 108 7.27 -7.04 10.82
C ILE A 108 7.67 -6.49 9.43
N LEU A 109 6.85 -5.63 8.83
CA LEU A 109 7.15 -5.03 7.53
C LEU A 109 8.38 -4.11 7.57
N LYS A 110 8.60 -3.38 8.68
CA LYS A 110 9.78 -2.52 8.86
C LYS A 110 11.05 -3.33 9.05
N GLU A 111 10.99 -4.40 9.85
CA GLU A 111 12.11 -5.34 10.04
C GLU A 111 12.53 -5.97 8.71
N VAL A 112 11.57 -6.42 7.90
CA VAL A 112 11.85 -7.06 6.60
C VAL A 112 12.38 -6.07 5.56
N ARG A 113 11.97 -4.79 5.59
CA ARG A 113 12.49 -3.75 4.69
C ARG A 113 13.90 -3.27 5.06
N GLY A 114 14.43 -3.64 6.23
CA GLY A 114 15.72 -3.15 6.72
C GLY A 114 15.67 -1.73 7.29
N ASP A 115 14.48 -1.16 7.53
CA ASP A 115 14.29 0.19 8.07
C ASP A 115 14.52 0.25 9.61
N ALA A 116 15.02 -0.83 10.22
CA ALA A 116 15.25 -0.99 11.66
C ALA A 116 16.74 -0.90 12.08
N ALA A 117 17.63 -0.43 11.19
CA ALA A 117 19.05 -0.21 11.47
C ALA A 117 19.44 1.27 11.38
#